data_AF-A0A922YFK9-F1
#
_entry.id   AF-A0A922YFK9-F1
#
_cell.length_a   1.000
_cell.length_b   1.000
_cell.length_c   1.000
_cell.angle_alpha   90.00
_cell.angle_beta   90.00
_cell.angle_gamma   90.00
#
_symmetry.space_group_name_H-M   'P 1'
#
loop_
_entity.id
_entity.type
_entity.pdbx_description
1 polymer ?
#
loop_
_entity_poly.entity_id
_entity_poly.type
_entity_poly.pdbx_seq_one_letter_code
_entity_poly.pdbx_strand_id
1 'polypeptide(L)'
;MEGQGGGRNQSRWVSFDWALETKAACHSAGLTLAYPSCGARTGARKRHAWQQDKGGDLRRMQAPGPASSAGACPAFRLQRLSASTSRWQAGGFQLSSPDRPSPPQSAPEQPVRVYVGTDRSQEIAFRVLGASIRRRTRLQVEVHSLGGLNLPQPPDPAHRARTGFSFARFAIPELAGRTGRAIYLDADMLVLKDIAELWSLPLGEAKAACQEELPEGIARTAPVPGARRRKQCSVMVLDCARLDWDAPAIISGLGPRYTYEQLMGDLCILAENEISYGVPTRWNSLEHADDTTCLLHYTDMMTQPWVYAGNPNGWLWSRELRDLVRAGDMEADFVRQEIAAGFVRPSMARELTLPLEGPLPADTIRAHLELDRKAGYRSHASLPATSGPARLAGRARRILKRLLGTA
;
A
#
# COMPACT_ATOMS: atom_id res chain seq x y z
N MET A 1 28.19 49.82 17.94
CA MET A 1 27.84 49.67 16.51
C MET A 1 27.47 48.20 16.31
N GLU A 2 26.28 47.73 16.70
CA GLU A 2 24.96 48.01 16.06
C GLU A 2 25.08 47.99 14.53
N GLY A 3 24.42 47.15 13.74
CA GLY A 3 23.48 46.07 13.95
C GLY A 3 22.97 45.56 12.58
N GLN A 4 22.11 44.53 12.62
CA GLN A 4 21.15 44.10 11.56
C GLN A 4 21.73 43.44 10.29
N GLY A 5 21.17 42.35 9.73
CA GLY A 5 19.92 41.66 10.02
C GLY A 5 19.93 40.23 9.47
N GLY A 6 19.44 39.29 10.28
CA GLY A 6 19.21 37.91 9.89
C GLY A 6 17.90 37.78 9.12
N GLY A 7 17.98 37.56 7.80
CA GLY A 7 16.84 37.15 6.98
C GLY A 7 16.52 35.67 7.23
N ARG A 8 15.52 35.40 8.08
CA ARG A 8 14.89 34.07 8.11
C ARG A 8 14.10 33.91 6.81
N ASN A 9 14.60 33.04 5.94
CA ASN A 9 13.88 32.59 4.75
C ASN A 9 12.69 31.73 5.22
N GLN A 10 11.53 32.35 5.43
CA GLN A 10 10.29 31.61 5.64
C GLN A 10 9.90 30.99 4.30
N SER A 11 10.16 29.69 4.15
CA SER A 11 9.64 28.87 3.06
C SER A 11 8.12 28.97 3.08
N ARG A 12 7.57 29.73 2.13
CA ARG A 12 6.14 29.89 1.93
C ARG A 12 5.62 28.60 1.30
N TRP A 13 5.31 27.61 2.14
CA TRP A 13 4.58 26.43 1.72
C TRP A 13 3.22 26.88 1.17
N VAL A 14 2.92 26.50 -0.07
CA VAL A 14 1.57 26.62 -0.62
C VAL A 14 0.73 25.65 0.20
N SER A 15 -0.15 26.17 1.06
CA SER A 15 -1.18 25.34 1.70
C SER A 15 -2.08 24.81 0.60
N PHE A 16 -1.93 23.54 0.25
CA PHE A 16 -2.95 22.84 -0.51
C PHE A 16 -4.07 22.51 0.47
N ASP A 17 -5.12 23.34 0.46
CA ASP A 17 -6.38 22.98 1.11
C ASP A 17 -6.92 21.72 0.41
N TRP A 18 -6.69 20.57 1.04
CA TRP A 18 -7.46 19.35 0.81
C TRP A 18 -8.87 19.57 1.37
N ALA A 19 -9.62 20.51 0.78
CA ALA A 19 -11.05 20.58 0.98
C ALA A 19 -11.68 19.42 0.21
N LEU A 20 -11.56 18.21 0.77
CA LEU A 20 -12.43 17.09 0.44
C LEU A 20 -13.85 17.57 0.73
N GLU A 21 -14.65 17.79 -0.30
CA GLU A 21 -16.10 17.90 -0.16
C GLU A 21 -16.66 16.53 0.28
N THR A 22 -16.49 16.17 1.56
CA THR A 22 -17.31 15.17 2.24
C THR A 22 -18.68 15.77 2.57
N LYS A 23 -19.41 16.17 1.53
CA LYS A 23 -20.81 16.64 1.62
C LYS A 23 -21.71 15.87 0.66
N ALA A 24 -21.65 14.54 0.70
CA ALA A 24 -22.65 13.69 0.06
C ALA A 24 -22.64 12.24 0.59
N ALA A 25 -22.60 12.03 1.91
CA ALA A 25 -22.85 10.70 2.49
C ALA A 25 -23.18 10.77 3.99
N CYS A 26 -24.20 11.55 4.38
CA CYS A 26 -24.74 11.50 5.75
C CYS A 26 -26.20 11.98 5.77
N HIS A 27 -27.07 11.34 4.99
CA HIS A 27 -28.53 11.41 5.18
C HIS A 27 -29.10 9.98 5.14
N SER A 28 -28.73 9.16 6.13
CA SER A 28 -29.49 7.98 6.56
C SER A 28 -28.85 7.36 7.82
N ALA A 29 -28.76 8.13 8.90
CA ALA A 29 -28.59 7.59 10.25
C ALA A 29 -28.92 8.70 11.24
N GLY A 30 -30.19 8.78 11.62
CA GLY A 30 -30.61 9.66 12.71
C GLY A 30 -30.02 9.15 14.01
N LEU A 31 -28.97 9.81 14.49
CA LEU A 31 -28.44 9.67 15.86
C LEU A 31 -27.77 10.99 16.24
N THR A 32 -28.50 11.82 16.98
CA THR A 32 -28.01 13.06 17.58
C THR A 32 -27.26 12.70 18.87
N LEU A 33 -25.95 12.93 18.91
CA LEU A 33 -25.17 12.90 20.15
C LEU A 33 -24.76 14.34 20.49
N ALA A 34 -25.34 14.86 21.57
CA ALA A 34 -24.95 16.11 22.19
C ALA A 34 -23.67 15.91 23.02
N TYR A 35 -22.68 16.77 22.83
CA TYR A 35 -21.56 16.94 23.77
C TYR A 35 -21.59 18.35 24.37
N PRO A 36 -21.22 18.50 25.65
CA PRO A 36 -21.29 19.77 26.36
C PRO A 36 -20.15 20.71 25.96
N SER A 37 -20.48 21.99 26.00
CA SER A 37 -19.62 23.15 25.77
C SER A 37 -18.36 23.17 26.63
N CYS A 38 -17.20 23.32 25.99
CA CYS A 38 -16.03 23.95 26.60
C CYS A 38 -15.58 25.08 25.67
N GLY A 39 -15.61 26.30 26.18
CA GLY A 39 -15.33 27.52 25.44
C GLY A 39 -13.84 27.69 25.14
N ALA A 40 -13.52 27.94 23.88
CA ALA A 40 -12.29 28.57 23.48
C ALA A 40 -12.62 29.66 22.45
N ARG A 41 -12.29 30.91 22.82
CA ARG A 41 -12.51 32.12 22.02
C ARG A 41 -11.68 32.03 20.74
N THR A 42 -12.34 32.09 19.58
CA THR A 42 -11.68 32.46 18.33
C THR A 42 -12.46 33.63 17.71
N GLY A 43 -11.74 34.71 17.40
CA GLY A 43 -12.30 35.92 16.83
C GLY A 43 -12.87 35.67 15.44
N ALA A 44 -14.19 35.64 15.33
CA ALA A 44 -14.88 35.58 14.05
C ALA A 44 -14.75 36.93 13.31
N ARG A 45 -13.91 36.98 12.27
CA ARG A 45 -14.02 38.00 11.23
C ARG A 45 -15.36 37.80 10.50
N LYS A 46 -16.31 38.72 10.68
CA LYS A 46 -17.56 38.77 9.92
C LYS A 46 -17.23 38.94 8.42
N ARG A 47 -17.49 37.93 7.60
CA ARG A 47 -17.55 38.09 6.15
C ARG A 47 -18.93 38.64 5.79
N HIS A 48 -18.98 39.84 5.21
CA HIS A 48 -20.20 40.40 4.65
C HIS A 48 -20.30 39.97 3.18
N ALA A 49 -21.40 39.30 2.82
CA ALA A 49 -21.73 39.01 1.43
C ALA A 49 -22.34 40.27 0.80
N TRP A 50 -21.81 40.65 -0.37
CA TRP A 50 -22.33 41.72 -1.22
C TRP A 50 -22.75 41.08 -2.55
N GLN A 51 -23.93 41.42 -3.04
CA GLN A 51 -24.41 41.01 -4.36
C GLN A 51 -24.64 42.28 -5.19
N GLN A 52 -24.15 42.25 -6.43
CA GLN A 52 -24.16 43.38 -7.34
C GLN A 52 -25.26 43.14 -8.38
N ASP A 53 -26.27 44.00 -8.42
CA ASP A 53 -27.30 43.92 -9.45
C ASP A 53 -26.85 44.65 -10.73
N LYS A 54 -27.50 44.30 -11.85
CA LYS A 54 -27.16 44.71 -13.24
C LYS A 54 -27.21 46.23 -13.52
N GLY A 55 -27.37 47.06 -12.50
CA GLY A 55 -27.31 48.53 -12.54
C GLY A 55 -26.19 49.17 -11.71
N GLY A 56 -25.33 48.39 -11.03
CA GLY A 56 -24.08 48.88 -10.43
C GLY A 56 -24.14 49.47 -9.02
N ASP A 57 -25.23 49.33 -8.27
CA ASP A 57 -25.35 49.88 -6.90
C ASP A 57 -25.40 48.77 -5.82
N LEU A 58 -24.70 48.98 -4.68
CA LEU A 58 -24.48 47.96 -3.63
C LEU A 58 -25.42 48.18 -2.43
N ARG A 59 -26.31 47.21 -2.12
CA ARG A 59 -27.16 47.24 -0.91
C ARG A 59 -26.92 46.07 0.05
N ARG A 60 -27.01 46.35 1.34
CA ARG A 60 -26.80 45.42 2.47
C ARG A 60 -28.05 44.57 2.71
N MET A 61 -27.95 43.23 2.60
CA MET A 61 -29.07 42.34 2.94
C MET A 61 -29.22 42.21 4.48
N GLN A 62 -30.44 42.41 4.99
CA GLN A 62 -30.85 42.01 6.33
C GLN A 62 -31.49 40.61 6.26
N ALA A 63 -31.09 39.71 7.15
CA ALA A 63 -31.68 38.38 7.26
C ALA A 63 -33.07 38.45 7.95
N PRO A 64 -34.08 37.70 7.48
CA PRO A 64 -35.36 37.59 8.19
C PRO A 64 -35.20 36.74 9.46
N GLY A 65 -35.82 37.20 10.56
CA GLY A 65 -35.86 36.49 11.83
C GLY A 65 -36.76 35.24 11.81
N PRO A 66 -36.60 34.32 12.78
CA PRO A 66 -37.34 33.06 12.79
C PRO A 66 -38.79 33.25 13.25
N ALA A 67 -39.73 32.67 12.50
CA ALA A 67 -41.13 32.55 12.88
C ALA A 67 -41.31 31.43 13.90
N SER A 68 -41.99 31.76 15.00
CA SER A 68 -42.44 30.85 16.05
C SER A 68 -43.65 30.03 15.59
N SER A 69 -43.61 28.71 15.76
CA SER A 69 -44.83 27.93 15.97
C SER A 69 -44.56 26.84 17.01
N ALA A 70 -45.34 26.90 18.08
CA ALA A 70 -45.37 25.97 19.18
C ALA A 70 -46.22 24.75 18.79
N GLY A 71 -45.73 23.56 19.12
CA GLY A 71 -46.44 22.29 18.98
C GLY A 71 -45.99 21.35 20.09
N ALA A 72 -46.96 20.79 20.82
CA ALA A 72 -46.82 20.24 22.17
C ALA A 72 -45.96 18.96 22.28
N CYS A 73 -45.23 18.88 23.40
CA CYS A 73 -44.64 17.64 23.93
C CYS A 73 -45.65 16.88 24.79
N PRO A 74 -45.69 15.54 24.76
CA PRO A 74 -46.13 14.75 25.90
C PRO A 74 -44.92 14.36 26.76
N ALA A 75 -45.07 14.60 28.07
CA ALA A 75 -44.11 14.29 29.11
C ALA A 75 -43.84 12.78 29.24
N PHE A 76 -42.57 12.40 29.38
CA PHE A 76 -42.19 11.11 29.95
C PHE A 76 -41.51 11.31 31.30
N ARG A 77 -42.14 10.66 32.29
CA ARG A 77 -41.81 10.63 33.71
C ARG A 77 -40.55 9.81 33.93
N LEU A 78 -39.53 10.39 34.56
CA LEU A 78 -38.40 9.65 35.11
C LEU A 78 -38.86 8.87 36.34
N GLN A 79 -38.74 7.54 36.30
CA GLN A 79 -38.74 6.70 37.49
C GLN A 79 -37.42 5.96 37.58
N ARG A 80 -36.80 6.06 38.76
CA ARG A 80 -35.55 5.44 39.16
C ARG A 80 -35.90 4.30 40.11
N LEU A 81 -35.56 3.05 39.77
CA LEU A 81 -35.58 1.88 40.65
C LEU A 81 -34.41 0.99 40.21
N SER A 82 -33.26 1.03 40.90
CA SER A 82 -32.84 0.16 42.01
C SER A 82 -32.74 -1.32 41.67
N ALA A 83 -31.55 -1.88 41.95
CA ALA A 83 -31.15 -3.26 41.77
C ALA A 83 -32.06 -4.29 42.48
N SER A 84 -32.23 -5.47 41.89
CA SER A 84 -31.69 -6.74 42.40
C SER A 84 -32.26 -7.95 41.64
N THR A 85 -31.42 -8.97 41.50
CA THR A 85 -31.71 -10.40 41.33
C THR A 85 -33.17 -10.86 41.20
N SER A 86 -33.49 -11.54 40.08
CA SER A 86 -34.14 -12.86 40.14
C SER A 86 -34.29 -13.49 38.76
N ARG A 87 -34.02 -14.79 38.79
CA ARG A 87 -34.12 -15.80 37.74
C ARG A 87 -35.57 -15.93 37.27
N TRP A 88 -35.80 -15.74 35.97
CA TRP A 88 -37.06 -16.14 35.31
C TRP A 88 -36.72 -17.08 34.15
N GLN A 89 -37.02 -18.36 34.34
CA GLN A 89 -37.18 -19.31 33.26
C GLN A 89 -38.51 -19.01 32.59
N ALA A 90 -38.47 -18.65 31.31
CA ALA A 90 -39.64 -18.70 30.44
C ALA A 90 -39.44 -19.91 29.50
N GLY A 91 -40.27 -20.93 29.70
CA GLY A 91 -40.40 -22.05 28.77
C GLY A 91 -40.90 -21.53 27.43
N GLY A 92 -40.01 -21.52 26.44
CA GLY A 92 -40.34 -21.30 25.04
C GLY A 92 -40.47 -22.65 24.35
N PHE A 93 -41.68 -22.95 23.90
CA PHE A 93 -42.06 -24.11 23.10
C PHE A 93 -41.18 -24.17 21.83
N GLN A 94 -40.26 -25.13 21.74
CA GLN A 94 -39.48 -25.40 20.53
C GLN A 94 -40.37 -26.13 19.52
N LEU A 95 -40.77 -25.43 18.45
CA LEU A 95 -41.21 -26.07 17.22
C LEU A 95 -39.96 -26.59 16.50
N SER A 96 -39.75 -27.89 16.59
CA SER A 96 -38.72 -28.63 15.86
C SER A 96 -39.07 -28.70 14.38
N SER A 97 -38.35 -27.95 13.54
CA SER A 97 -38.29 -28.22 12.10
C SER A 97 -37.33 -29.38 11.83
N PRO A 98 -37.70 -30.38 11.02
CA PRO A 98 -36.79 -31.45 10.63
C PRO A 98 -35.85 -30.98 9.50
N ASP A 99 -34.61 -31.45 9.58
CA ASP A 99 -33.57 -31.47 8.55
C ASP A 99 -33.17 -30.17 7.85
N ARG A 100 -32.24 -29.45 8.50
CA ARG A 100 -31.12 -28.83 7.78
C ARG A 100 -29.83 -29.50 8.26
N PRO A 101 -29.01 -30.09 7.39
CA PRO A 101 -27.67 -30.49 7.79
C PRO A 101 -26.92 -29.24 8.23
N SER A 102 -26.49 -29.22 9.49
CA SER A 102 -25.53 -28.24 9.98
C SER A 102 -24.30 -28.30 9.07
N PRO A 103 -23.81 -27.17 8.53
CA PRO A 103 -22.53 -27.19 7.84
C PRO A 103 -21.46 -27.73 8.81
N PRO A 104 -20.47 -28.50 8.33
CA PRO A 104 -19.39 -28.95 9.20
C PRO A 104 -18.79 -27.70 9.87
N GLN A 105 -18.74 -27.70 11.20
CA GLN A 105 -17.97 -26.72 11.96
C GLN A 105 -16.49 -27.01 11.69
N SER A 106 -16.00 -26.61 10.51
CA SER A 106 -14.58 -26.43 10.29
C SER A 106 -14.11 -25.38 11.30
N ALA A 107 -13.01 -25.65 12.01
CA ALA A 107 -12.27 -24.62 12.71
C ALA A 107 -12.15 -23.38 11.80
N PRO A 108 -12.18 -22.14 12.32
CA PRO A 108 -11.99 -20.98 11.47
C PRO A 108 -10.71 -21.20 10.68
N GLU A 109 -10.85 -21.28 9.35
CA GLU A 109 -9.73 -21.44 8.43
C GLU A 109 -8.72 -20.36 8.79
N GLN A 110 -7.49 -20.74 9.15
CA GLN A 110 -6.50 -19.76 9.60
C GLN A 110 -6.38 -18.67 8.53
N PRO A 111 -6.26 -17.39 8.93
CA PRO A 111 -6.21 -16.30 7.97
C PRO A 111 -5.04 -16.50 7.01
N VAL A 112 -5.21 -16.04 5.77
CA VAL A 112 -4.15 -15.99 4.78
C VAL A 112 -3.08 -15.03 5.29
N ARG A 113 -1.91 -15.56 5.61
CA ARG A 113 -0.77 -14.75 6.06
C ARG A 113 0.07 -14.34 4.86
N VAL A 114 0.13 -13.03 4.63
CA VAL A 114 0.97 -12.40 3.60
C VAL A 114 2.08 -11.65 4.30
N TYR A 115 3.33 -12.04 4.06
CA TYR A 115 4.51 -11.34 4.57
C TYR A 115 5.12 -10.50 3.46
N VAL A 116 5.35 -9.22 3.73
CA VAL A 116 5.81 -8.26 2.73
C VAL A 116 7.22 -7.79 3.04
N GLY A 117 8.16 -8.06 2.11
CA GLY A 117 9.48 -7.47 2.12
C GLY A 117 9.40 -5.96 1.89
N THR A 118 9.75 -5.17 2.90
CA THR A 118 9.65 -3.70 2.83
C THR A 118 10.71 -3.03 3.71
N ASP A 119 10.86 -1.72 3.54
CA ASP A 119 11.64 -0.86 4.42
C ASP A 119 10.93 0.48 4.62
N ARG A 120 11.48 1.38 5.44
CA ARG A 120 10.83 2.64 5.78
C ARG A 120 10.50 3.50 4.56
N SER A 121 11.32 3.44 3.50
CA SER A 121 11.09 4.22 2.28
C SER A 121 9.94 3.69 1.43
N GLN A 122 9.49 2.47 1.70
CA GLN A 122 8.42 1.78 0.98
C GLN A 122 7.16 1.57 1.83
N GLU A 123 7.04 2.22 2.99
CA GLU A 123 5.87 2.07 3.89
C GLU A 123 4.55 2.40 3.19
N ILE A 124 4.50 3.45 2.36
CA ILE A 124 3.29 3.77 1.57
C ILE A 124 2.97 2.68 0.55
N ALA A 125 4.00 2.07 -0.08
CA ALA A 125 3.81 1.00 -1.04
C ALA A 125 3.32 -0.28 -0.35
N PHE A 126 3.87 -0.61 0.82
CA PHE A 126 3.39 -1.68 1.69
C PHE A 126 1.91 -1.52 2.04
N ARG A 127 1.49 -0.32 2.46
CA ARG A 127 0.08 -0.06 2.82
C ARG A 127 -0.84 -0.15 1.60
N VAL A 128 -0.43 0.39 0.45
CA VAL A 128 -1.20 0.29 -0.80
C VAL A 128 -1.32 -1.18 -1.24
N LEU A 129 -0.24 -1.96 -1.20
CA LEU A 129 -0.27 -3.39 -1.49
C LEU A 129 -1.24 -4.12 -0.56
N GLY A 130 -1.09 -3.94 0.75
CA GLY A 130 -1.94 -4.60 1.75
C GLY A 130 -3.42 -4.25 1.59
N ALA A 131 -3.75 -3.00 1.26
CA ALA A 131 -5.11 -2.60 0.98
C ALA A 131 -5.63 -3.16 -0.35
N SER A 132 -4.79 -3.21 -1.39
CA SER A 132 -5.15 -3.76 -2.69
C SER A 132 -5.53 -5.24 -2.61
N ILE A 133 -4.87 -6.00 -1.73
CA ILE A 133 -5.19 -7.40 -1.41
C ILE A 133 -6.56 -7.47 -0.73
N ARG A 134 -6.74 -6.75 0.39
CA ARG A 134 -7.96 -6.82 1.21
C ARG A 134 -9.22 -6.42 0.44
N ARG A 135 -9.11 -5.46 -0.48
CA ARG A 135 -10.26 -4.99 -1.29
C ARG A 135 -10.71 -5.99 -2.36
N ARG A 136 -9.88 -7.00 -2.68
CA ARG A 136 -10.11 -7.90 -3.82
C ARG A 136 -10.33 -9.36 -3.43
N THR A 137 -10.31 -9.67 -2.14
CA THR A 137 -10.53 -11.02 -1.63
C THR A 137 -11.60 -11.02 -0.55
N ARG A 138 -12.28 -12.16 -0.43
CA ARG A 138 -13.21 -12.44 0.67
C ARG A 138 -12.56 -13.24 1.80
N LEU A 139 -11.34 -13.73 1.57
CA LEU A 139 -10.57 -14.43 2.59
C LEU A 139 -10.19 -13.47 3.71
N GLN A 140 -10.10 -13.97 4.94
CA GLN A 140 -9.46 -13.21 6.01
C GLN A 140 -7.96 -13.16 5.72
N VAL A 141 -7.40 -11.96 5.60
CA VAL A 141 -5.99 -11.75 5.28
C VAL A 141 -5.29 -10.94 6.36
N GLU A 142 -4.19 -11.49 6.84
CA GLU A 142 -3.21 -10.77 7.65
C GLU A 142 -2.02 -10.38 6.78
N VAL A 143 -1.70 -9.09 6.76
CA VAL A 143 -0.56 -8.55 6.00
C VAL A 143 0.48 -8.07 7.00
N HIS A 144 1.61 -8.77 7.04
CA HIS A 144 2.71 -8.60 7.98
C HIS A 144 3.89 -7.92 7.28
N SER A 145 4.40 -6.83 7.86
CA SER A 145 5.64 -6.21 7.39
C SER A 145 6.85 -7.02 7.86
N LEU A 146 7.79 -7.27 6.95
CA LEU A 146 9.11 -7.82 7.27
C LEU A 146 10.17 -6.72 7.46
N GLY A 147 9.76 -5.45 7.45
CA GLY A 147 10.66 -4.31 7.66
C GLY A 147 11.17 -4.24 9.10
N GLY A 148 12.45 -3.91 9.27
CA GLY A 148 13.05 -3.67 10.58
C GLY A 148 13.39 -4.93 11.39
N LEU A 149 13.31 -6.14 10.79
CA LEU A 149 13.81 -7.35 11.45
C LEU A 149 15.31 -7.22 11.74
N ASN A 150 15.71 -7.56 12.97
CA ASN A 150 17.10 -7.57 13.40
C ASN A 150 17.78 -8.88 12.96
N LEU A 151 18.09 -8.98 11.67
CA LEU A 151 18.82 -10.11 11.11
C LEU A 151 20.33 -9.82 11.06
N PRO A 152 21.19 -10.84 11.23
CA PRO A 152 22.63 -10.65 11.12
C PRO A 152 23.01 -10.16 9.73
N GLN A 153 24.21 -9.59 9.62
CA GLN A 153 24.80 -9.28 8.32
C GLN A 153 25.65 -10.46 7.84
N PRO A 154 25.77 -10.67 6.52
CA PRO A 154 26.70 -11.63 5.96
C PRO A 154 28.12 -11.36 6.46
N PRO A 155 28.93 -12.42 6.74
CA PRO A 155 30.32 -12.25 7.15
C PRO A 155 31.16 -11.48 6.14
N ASP A 156 30.94 -11.73 4.84
CA ASP A 156 31.57 -11.00 3.75
C ASP A 156 30.68 -9.83 3.28
N PRO A 157 31.16 -8.57 3.36
CA PRO A 157 30.44 -7.40 2.83
C PRO A 157 30.05 -7.49 1.36
N ALA A 158 30.76 -8.27 0.53
CA ALA A 158 30.44 -8.49 -0.88
C ALA A 158 29.10 -9.21 -1.08
N HIS A 159 28.59 -9.88 -0.03
CA HIS A 159 27.32 -10.59 -0.06
C HIS A 159 26.19 -9.88 0.68
N ARG A 160 26.37 -8.59 1.03
CA ARG A 160 25.30 -7.78 1.63
C ARG A 160 24.04 -7.78 0.77
N ALA A 161 22.91 -7.68 1.47
CA ALA A 161 21.60 -7.58 0.84
C ALA A 161 21.54 -6.39 -0.12
N ARG A 162 20.86 -6.58 -1.27
CA ARG A 162 20.64 -5.49 -2.24
C ARG A 162 19.53 -4.53 -1.80
N THR A 163 18.62 -4.99 -0.95
CA THR A 163 17.55 -4.20 -0.31
C THR A 163 17.56 -4.44 1.19
N GLY A 164 16.88 -3.57 1.97
CA GLY A 164 16.80 -3.73 3.42
C GLY A 164 16.08 -5.00 3.90
N PHE A 165 15.39 -5.71 2.99
CA PHE A 165 14.52 -6.84 3.31
C PHE A 165 14.84 -8.11 2.50
N SER A 166 15.89 -8.13 1.67
CA SER A 166 16.18 -9.28 0.77
C SER A 166 16.22 -10.61 1.53
N PHE A 167 16.87 -10.66 2.70
CA PHE A 167 16.98 -11.88 3.52
C PHE A 167 15.81 -12.08 4.49
N ALA A 168 14.94 -11.09 4.64
CA ALA A 168 13.83 -11.15 5.60
C ALA A 168 12.83 -12.27 5.28
N ARG A 169 12.70 -12.64 4.00
CA ARG A 169 11.87 -13.77 3.54
C ARG A 169 12.22 -15.11 4.20
N PHE A 170 13.48 -15.29 4.62
CA PHE A 170 13.90 -16.53 5.27
C PHE A 170 13.43 -16.65 6.72
N ALA A 171 12.95 -15.56 7.33
CA ALA A 171 12.39 -15.56 8.68
C ALA A 171 10.90 -15.97 8.70
N ILE A 172 10.24 -16.05 7.54
CA ILE A 172 8.79 -16.28 7.46
C ILE A 172 8.35 -17.57 8.16
N PRO A 173 9.01 -18.73 7.99
CA PRO A 173 8.58 -19.95 8.68
C PRO A 173 8.57 -19.80 10.21
N GLU A 174 9.58 -19.14 10.79
CA GLU A 174 9.64 -18.87 12.23
C GLU A 174 8.57 -17.87 12.67
N LEU A 175 8.39 -16.77 11.94
CA LEU A 175 7.33 -15.77 12.20
C LEU A 175 5.92 -16.35 12.07
N ALA A 176 5.75 -17.40 11.26
CA ALA A 176 4.53 -18.18 11.11
C ALA A 176 4.37 -19.28 12.20
N GLY A 177 5.27 -19.32 13.19
CA GLY A 177 5.29 -20.33 14.24
C GLY A 177 5.62 -21.74 13.75
N ARG A 178 6.25 -21.87 12.58
CA ARG A 178 6.49 -23.13 11.84
C ARG A 178 5.23 -23.95 11.63
N THR A 179 4.12 -23.27 11.30
CA THR A 179 2.83 -23.90 11.03
C THR A 179 2.21 -23.36 9.76
N GLY A 180 1.39 -24.17 9.09
CA GLY A 180 0.55 -23.74 7.97
C GLY A 180 1.32 -23.20 6.77
N ARG A 181 0.67 -22.29 6.04
CA ARG A 181 1.19 -21.67 4.81
C ARG A 181 1.34 -20.16 4.94
N ALA A 182 2.18 -19.57 4.11
CA ALA A 182 2.31 -18.13 3.94
C ALA A 182 2.52 -17.75 2.47
N ILE A 183 2.22 -16.49 2.13
CA ILE A 183 2.62 -15.86 0.87
C ILE A 183 3.69 -14.82 1.18
N TYR A 184 4.77 -14.79 0.41
CA TYR A 184 5.74 -13.70 0.40
C TYR A 184 5.53 -12.80 -0.83
N LEU A 185 5.56 -11.48 -0.63
CA LEU A 185 5.54 -10.46 -1.68
C LEU A 185 6.60 -9.37 -1.38
N ASP A 186 7.10 -8.68 -2.40
CA ASP A 186 7.83 -7.41 -2.22
C ASP A 186 6.83 -6.23 -2.15
N ALA A 187 7.19 -5.14 -1.47
CA ALA A 187 6.28 -4.00 -1.26
C ALA A 187 5.99 -3.19 -2.52
N ASP A 188 6.82 -3.32 -3.56
CA ASP A 188 6.68 -2.64 -4.84
C ASP A 188 5.76 -3.36 -5.82
N MET A 189 4.68 -3.93 -5.29
CA MET A 189 3.68 -4.68 -6.03
C MET A 189 2.28 -4.09 -5.86
N LEU A 190 1.38 -4.43 -6.78
CA LEU A 190 -0.04 -4.09 -6.73
C LEU A 190 -0.88 -5.30 -7.13
N VAL A 191 -1.76 -5.75 -6.23
CA VAL A 191 -2.67 -6.87 -6.49
C VAL A 191 -3.93 -6.37 -7.19
N LEU A 192 -4.25 -6.97 -8.32
CA LEU A 192 -5.34 -6.59 -9.23
C LEU A 192 -6.48 -7.61 -9.29
N LYS A 193 -6.27 -8.84 -8.78
CA LYS A 193 -7.27 -9.92 -8.73
C LYS A 193 -7.28 -10.61 -7.35
N ASP A 194 -8.22 -11.53 -7.12
CA ASP A 194 -8.39 -12.20 -5.83
C ASP A 194 -7.18 -13.10 -5.49
N ILE A 195 -6.52 -12.83 -4.36
CA ILE A 195 -5.34 -13.57 -3.89
C ILE A 195 -5.65 -15.04 -3.53
N ALA A 196 -6.93 -15.41 -3.43
CA ALA A 196 -7.35 -16.80 -3.21
C ALA A 196 -6.72 -17.77 -4.23
N GLU A 197 -6.58 -17.36 -5.48
CA GLU A 197 -5.96 -18.21 -6.51
C GLU A 197 -4.47 -18.50 -6.20
N LEU A 198 -3.72 -17.49 -5.76
CA LEU A 198 -2.33 -17.65 -5.35
C LEU A 198 -2.24 -18.48 -4.05
N TRP A 199 -3.13 -18.22 -3.09
CA TRP A 199 -3.19 -18.93 -1.81
C TRP A 199 -3.49 -20.42 -2.00
N SER A 200 -4.37 -20.77 -2.95
CA SER A 200 -4.82 -22.15 -3.20
C SER A 200 -3.89 -22.95 -4.12
N LEU A 201 -2.72 -22.42 -4.52
CA LEU A 201 -1.78 -23.16 -5.35
C LEU A 201 -1.38 -24.50 -4.70
N PRO A 202 -1.44 -25.62 -5.44
CA PRO A 202 -1.01 -26.91 -4.92
C PRO A 202 0.52 -26.95 -4.83
N LEU A 203 1.05 -27.21 -3.63
CA LEU A 203 2.48 -27.41 -3.43
C LEU A 203 2.91 -28.88 -3.65
N GLY A 204 2.02 -29.83 -3.41
CA GLY A 204 2.36 -31.26 -3.44
C GLY A 204 3.51 -31.55 -2.48
N GLU A 205 4.61 -32.12 -2.99
CA GLU A 205 5.82 -32.37 -2.21
C GLU A 205 6.76 -31.17 -2.11
N ALA A 206 6.52 -30.09 -2.87
CA ALA A 206 7.31 -28.88 -2.75
C ALA A 206 7.04 -28.18 -1.41
N LYS A 207 8.09 -27.56 -0.86
CA LYS A 207 8.03 -26.72 0.34
C LYS A 207 7.83 -25.24 0.00
N ALA A 208 8.19 -24.84 -1.21
CA ALA A 208 7.99 -23.49 -1.71
C ALA A 208 7.55 -23.53 -3.18
N ALA A 209 6.69 -22.60 -3.59
CA ALA A 209 6.44 -22.29 -4.99
C ALA A 209 6.90 -20.88 -5.33
N CYS A 210 7.53 -20.72 -6.48
CA CYS A 210 7.90 -19.42 -7.05
C CYS A 210 7.62 -19.42 -8.55
N GLN A 211 7.89 -18.29 -9.22
CA GLN A 211 7.78 -18.21 -10.66
C GLN A 211 9.11 -18.66 -11.29
N GLU A 212 9.02 -19.44 -12.36
CA GLU A 212 10.16 -19.71 -13.22
C GLU A 212 10.56 -18.45 -14.00
N GLU A 213 11.86 -18.22 -14.20
CA GLU A 213 12.32 -17.24 -15.19
C GLU A 213 11.78 -17.61 -16.58
N LEU A 214 11.07 -16.66 -17.20
CA LEU A 214 10.58 -16.83 -18.55
C LEU A 214 11.76 -16.99 -19.51
N PRO A 215 11.76 -18.00 -20.41
CA PRO A 215 12.79 -18.14 -21.43
C PRO A 215 12.96 -16.86 -22.26
N GLU A 216 14.20 -16.48 -22.56
CA GLU A 216 14.47 -15.32 -23.40
C GLU A 216 13.80 -15.45 -24.78
N GLY A 217 13.05 -14.39 -25.13
CA GLY A 217 12.19 -14.22 -26.30
C GLY A 217 11.35 -12.92 -26.19
N ILE A 218 11.20 -12.41 -24.97
CA ILE A 218 10.97 -11.01 -24.60
C ILE A 218 12.32 -10.24 -24.50
N ALA A 219 13.46 -10.93 -24.63
CA ALA A 219 14.81 -10.42 -24.89
C ALA A 219 15.43 -11.19 -26.08
N ARG A 220 16.26 -10.51 -26.87
CA ARG A 220 16.66 -10.84 -28.25
C ARG A 220 17.70 -11.97 -28.41
N THR A 221 17.72 -12.99 -27.56
CA THR A 221 18.67 -14.10 -27.71
C THR A 221 18.03 -15.43 -27.31
N ALA A 222 18.28 -16.47 -28.11
CA ALA A 222 17.78 -17.82 -27.81
C ALA A 222 18.42 -18.33 -26.51
N PRO A 223 17.68 -19.10 -25.68
CA PRO A 223 18.23 -19.71 -24.48
C PRO A 223 19.42 -20.61 -24.82
N VAL A 224 20.54 -20.40 -24.12
CA VAL A 224 21.76 -21.22 -24.26
C VAL A 224 21.45 -22.63 -23.73
N PRO A 225 21.71 -23.71 -24.49
CA PRO A 225 21.58 -25.08 -24.00
C PRO A 225 22.39 -25.28 -22.70
N GLY A 226 21.73 -25.70 -21.62
CA GLY A 226 22.35 -25.88 -20.31
C GLY A 226 22.30 -24.65 -19.38
N ALA A 227 21.72 -23.51 -19.81
CA ALA A 227 21.46 -22.41 -18.90
C ALA A 227 20.41 -22.81 -17.85
N ARG A 228 20.80 -22.80 -16.57
CA ARG A 228 19.90 -23.01 -15.44
C ARG A 228 18.91 -21.83 -15.39
N ARG A 229 17.61 -22.12 -15.45
CA ARG A 229 16.55 -21.11 -15.32
C ARG A 229 16.66 -20.46 -13.93
N ARG A 230 16.69 -19.13 -13.85
CA ARG A 230 16.73 -18.43 -12.55
C ARG A 230 15.35 -18.49 -11.90
N LYS A 231 15.33 -18.49 -10.57
CA LYS A 231 14.08 -18.46 -9.81
C LYS A 231 13.68 -17.01 -9.55
N GLN A 232 12.41 -16.67 -9.79
CA GLN A 232 11.86 -15.35 -9.45
C GLN A 232 11.15 -15.44 -8.11
N CYS A 233 11.92 -15.22 -7.03
CA CYS A 233 11.46 -15.38 -5.65
C CYS A 233 10.85 -14.10 -5.04
N SER A 234 10.50 -13.10 -5.85
CA SER A 234 9.77 -11.89 -5.38
C SER A 234 8.32 -12.20 -4.97
N VAL A 235 7.76 -13.29 -5.51
CA VAL A 235 6.48 -13.87 -5.10
C VAL A 235 6.70 -15.32 -4.75
N MET A 236 6.35 -15.72 -3.53
CA MET A 236 6.48 -17.11 -3.09
C MET A 236 5.24 -17.58 -2.33
N VAL A 237 4.86 -18.85 -2.52
CA VAL A 237 3.95 -19.56 -1.62
C VAL A 237 4.77 -20.55 -0.81
N LEU A 238 4.69 -20.48 0.51
CA LEU A 238 5.57 -21.18 1.44
C LEU A 238 4.79 -22.14 2.31
N ASP A 239 5.22 -23.40 2.38
CA ASP A 239 4.79 -24.34 3.41
C ASP A 239 5.64 -24.12 4.67
N CYS A 240 5.16 -23.25 5.55
CA CYS A 240 5.87 -22.89 6.78
C CYS A 240 6.00 -24.05 7.77
N ALA A 241 5.19 -25.10 7.65
CA ALA A 241 5.31 -26.29 8.49
C ALA A 241 6.46 -27.22 8.05
N ARG A 242 6.79 -27.22 6.75
CA ARG A 242 7.85 -28.08 6.17
C ARG A 242 9.18 -27.36 5.92
N LEU A 243 9.17 -26.02 5.94
CA LEU A 243 10.38 -25.21 5.79
C LEU A 243 11.13 -25.11 7.12
N ASP A 244 12.35 -25.59 7.12
CA ASP A 244 13.30 -25.58 8.24
C ASP A 244 14.27 -24.38 8.18
N TRP A 245 13.87 -23.31 7.50
CA TRP A 245 14.69 -22.11 7.37
C TRP A 245 14.99 -21.48 8.74
N ASP A 246 16.29 -21.22 8.93
CA ASP A 246 16.85 -20.43 10.02
C ASP A 246 17.54 -19.23 9.36
N ALA A 247 16.90 -18.07 9.42
CA ALA A 247 17.39 -16.88 8.72
C ALA A 247 18.81 -16.48 9.18
N PRO A 248 19.14 -16.40 10.48
CA PRO A 248 20.52 -16.20 10.93
C PRO A 248 21.52 -17.20 10.33
N ALA A 249 21.23 -18.50 10.40
CA ALA A 249 22.13 -19.53 9.89
C ALA A 249 22.30 -19.42 8.36
N ILE A 250 21.22 -19.15 7.63
CA ILE A 250 21.25 -18.94 6.18
C ILE A 250 22.16 -17.74 5.85
N ILE A 251 21.97 -16.61 6.53
CA ILE A 251 22.75 -15.41 6.27
C ILE A 251 24.23 -15.60 6.61
N SER A 252 24.55 -16.28 7.71
CA SER A 252 25.93 -16.63 8.06
C SER A 252 26.59 -17.60 7.05
N GLY A 253 25.81 -18.28 6.21
CA GLY A 253 26.31 -19.12 5.12
C GLY A 253 26.79 -18.36 3.89
N LEU A 254 26.43 -17.09 3.73
CA LEU A 254 26.80 -16.27 2.57
C LEU A 254 28.31 -15.96 2.54
N GLY A 255 28.97 -16.41 1.48
CA GLY A 255 30.43 -16.43 1.33
C GLY A 255 31.01 -17.82 1.60
N PRO A 256 30.97 -18.31 2.86
CA PRO A 256 31.58 -19.60 3.21
C PRO A 256 30.92 -20.83 2.55
N ARG A 257 29.60 -20.83 2.35
CA ARG A 257 28.85 -21.99 1.83
C ARG A 257 28.27 -21.76 0.44
N TYR A 258 27.85 -20.54 0.16
CA TYR A 258 27.26 -20.15 -1.11
C TYR A 258 27.34 -18.64 -1.32
N THR A 259 27.29 -18.23 -2.57
CA THR A 259 27.25 -16.82 -2.98
C THR A 259 25.84 -16.24 -2.84
N TYR A 260 25.74 -14.91 -2.88
CA TYR A 260 24.46 -14.21 -2.99
C TYR A 260 23.60 -14.73 -4.15
N GLU A 261 24.21 -15.02 -5.30
CA GLU A 261 23.51 -15.49 -6.49
C GLU A 261 22.93 -16.89 -6.29
N GLN A 262 23.70 -17.78 -5.67
CA GLN A 262 23.22 -19.13 -5.34
C GLN A 262 22.07 -19.09 -4.31
N LEU A 263 22.11 -18.17 -3.34
CA LEU A 263 21.03 -18.01 -2.38
C LEU A 263 19.78 -17.37 -3.00
N MET A 264 19.93 -16.22 -3.64
CA MET A 264 18.79 -15.40 -4.08
C MET A 264 18.27 -15.74 -5.48
N GLY A 265 19.13 -16.27 -6.36
CA GLY A 265 18.76 -16.66 -7.73
C GLY A 265 18.45 -18.16 -7.85
N ASP A 266 19.24 -19.02 -7.20
CA ASP A 266 19.06 -20.47 -7.29
C ASP A 266 18.26 -21.08 -6.14
N LEU A 267 18.05 -20.33 -5.04
CA LEU A 267 17.45 -20.80 -3.79
C LEU A 267 18.14 -22.09 -3.29
N CYS A 268 19.48 -22.10 -3.26
CA CYS A 268 20.30 -23.29 -2.97
C CYS A 268 20.12 -23.89 -1.56
N ILE A 269 19.30 -23.26 -0.72
CA ILE A 269 18.91 -23.74 0.62
C ILE A 269 17.73 -24.72 0.57
N LEU A 270 17.22 -25.03 -0.62
CA LEU A 270 16.23 -26.08 -0.89
C LEU A 270 16.75 -26.97 -2.02
N ALA A 271 16.44 -28.27 -1.96
CA ALA A 271 16.65 -29.15 -3.09
C ALA A 271 15.67 -28.81 -4.22
N GLU A 272 16.05 -29.06 -5.48
CA GLU A 272 15.25 -28.66 -6.63
C GLU A 272 13.86 -29.34 -6.64
N ASN A 273 13.75 -30.57 -6.14
CA ASN A 273 12.48 -31.29 -5.99
C ASN A 273 11.59 -30.76 -4.84
N GLU A 274 12.12 -29.88 -3.98
CA GLU A 274 11.37 -29.20 -2.92
C GLU A 274 10.81 -27.83 -3.39
N ILE A 275 11.00 -27.49 -4.66
CA ILE A 275 10.61 -26.21 -5.24
C ILE A 275 9.64 -26.45 -6.41
N SER A 276 8.49 -25.81 -6.34
CA SER A 276 7.51 -25.77 -7.43
C SER A 276 7.65 -24.48 -8.21
N TYR A 277 7.56 -24.57 -9.54
CA TYR A 277 7.46 -23.41 -10.43
C TYR A 277 6.00 -23.04 -10.74
N GLY A 278 5.09 -23.42 -9.84
CA GLY A 278 3.65 -23.30 -10.04
C GLY A 278 3.08 -21.89 -9.96
N VAL A 279 3.87 -20.86 -9.59
CA VAL A 279 3.38 -19.47 -9.58
C VAL A 279 3.30 -18.96 -11.03
N PRO A 280 2.09 -18.65 -11.54
CA PRO A 280 1.94 -18.17 -12.91
C PRO A 280 2.53 -16.76 -13.09
N THR A 281 3.01 -16.43 -14.29
CA THR A 281 3.56 -15.09 -14.62
C THR A 281 2.59 -13.94 -14.32
N ARG A 282 1.27 -14.15 -14.50
CA ARG A 282 0.25 -13.14 -14.14
C ARG A 282 0.23 -12.78 -12.66
N TRP A 283 0.81 -13.62 -11.79
CA TRP A 283 0.99 -13.38 -10.35
C TRP A 283 2.36 -12.78 -9.99
N ASN A 284 3.21 -12.48 -10.98
CA ASN A 284 4.46 -11.73 -10.81
C ASN A 284 4.81 -11.02 -12.14
N SER A 285 3.90 -10.16 -12.61
CA SER A 285 4.02 -9.48 -13.90
C SER A 285 4.96 -8.28 -13.79
N LEU A 286 6.17 -8.40 -14.34
CA LEU A 286 7.23 -7.40 -14.22
C LEU A 286 7.00 -6.25 -15.20
N GLU A 287 6.74 -5.04 -14.69
CA GLU A 287 6.56 -3.79 -15.48
C GLU A 287 5.46 -3.80 -16.56
N HIS A 288 4.67 -4.86 -16.66
CA HIS A 288 3.65 -5.04 -17.68
C HIS A 288 2.29 -5.28 -17.05
N ALA A 289 1.26 -4.59 -17.54
CA ALA A 289 -0.11 -4.73 -17.07
C ALA A 289 -1.07 -4.81 -18.25
N ASP A 290 -1.92 -5.82 -18.22
CA ASP A 290 -3.04 -6.06 -19.13
C ASP A 290 -4.24 -6.60 -18.34
N ASP A 291 -5.28 -7.03 -19.04
CA ASP A 291 -6.51 -7.58 -18.48
C ASP A 291 -6.32 -8.92 -17.73
N THR A 292 -5.27 -9.67 -18.08
CA THR A 292 -4.91 -10.96 -17.46
C THR A 292 -4.07 -10.80 -16.19
N THR A 293 -3.45 -9.64 -16.00
CA THR A 293 -2.53 -9.36 -14.90
C THR A 293 -3.24 -9.45 -13.54
N CYS A 294 -2.69 -10.26 -12.64
CA CYS A 294 -3.21 -10.47 -11.27
C CYS A 294 -2.41 -9.75 -10.21
N LEU A 295 -1.10 -9.66 -10.41
CA LEU A 295 -0.19 -8.92 -9.56
C LEU A 295 0.87 -8.25 -10.44
N LEU A 296 0.89 -6.92 -10.39
CA LEU A 296 1.85 -6.07 -11.09
C LEU A 296 3.04 -5.79 -10.18
N HIS A 297 4.26 -5.95 -10.68
CA HIS A 297 5.51 -5.76 -9.95
C HIS A 297 6.33 -4.62 -10.58
N TYR A 298 6.55 -3.55 -9.81
CA TYR A 298 7.32 -2.37 -10.19
C TYR A 298 8.82 -2.53 -9.85
N THR A 299 9.47 -3.48 -10.52
CA THR A 299 10.88 -3.85 -10.36
C THR A 299 11.90 -2.72 -10.57
N ASP A 300 11.62 -1.74 -11.43
CA ASP A 300 12.53 -0.65 -11.73
C ASP A 300 12.33 0.49 -10.73
N MET A 301 13.15 0.45 -9.68
CA MET A 301 13.12 1.37 -8.55
C MET A 301 13.04 2.83 -8.96
N MET A 302 13.70 3.25 -10.05
CA MET A 302 13.69 4.66 -10.47
C MET A 302 12.41 5.10 -11.14
N THR A 303 11.59 4.14 -11.55
CA THR A 303 10.32 4.39 -12.21
C THR A 303 9.13 3.99 -11.35
N GLN A 304 9.32 3.58 -10.09
CA GLN A 304 8.21 3.24 -9.20
C GLN A 304 7.21 4.42 -9.06
N PRO A 305 5.89 4.18 -8.99
CA PRO A 305 4.87 5.23 -9.12
C PRO A 305 4.96 6.36 -8.08
N TRP A 306 5.42 6.03 -6.86
CA TRP A 306 5.63 7.00 -5.78
C TRP A 306 6.92 7.82 -5.94
N VAL A 307 7.86 7.41 -6.81
CA VAL A 307 9.11 8.15 -7.05
C VAL A 307 9.17 8.84 -8.41
N TYR A 308 8.39 8.38 -9.40
CA TYR A 308 8.41 8.91 -10.76
C TYR A 308 7.01 8.98 -11.37
N ALA A 309 6.63 10.17 -11.85
CA ALA A 309 5.31 10.42 -12.43
C ALA A 309 5.08 9.76 -13.81
N GLY A 310 6.16 9.40 -14.52
CA GLY A 310 6.08 8.90 -15.90
C GLY A 310 6.01 7.38 -16.04
N ASN A 311 5.70 6.63 -14.99
CA ASN A 311 5.52 5.18 -15.10
C ASN A 311 4.27 4.88 -15.95
N PRO A 312 4.37 4.08 -17.03
CA PRO A 312 3.21 3.74 -17.88
C PRO A 312 2.05 3.09 -17.11
N ASN A 313 2.36 2.29 -16.09
CA ASN A 313 1.39 1.62 -15.22
C ASN A 313 1.21 2.33 -13.88
N GLY A 314 1.82 3.51 -13.68
CA GLY A 314 1.79 4.22 -12.40
C GLY A 314 0.41 4.70 -12.00
N TRP A 315 -0.43 5.01 -12.99
CA TRP A 315 -1.81 5.43 -12.77
C TRP A 315 -2.64 4.37 -12.03
N LEU A 316 -2.35 3.07 -12.17
CA LEU A 316 -3.03 2.00 -11.43
C LEU A 316 -2.77 2.12 -9.93
N TRP A 317 -1.52 2.32 -9.55
CA TRP A 317 -1.09 2.50 -8.17
C TRP A 317 -1.59 3.82 -7.59
N SER A 318 -1.46 4.92 -8.34
CA SER A 318 -1.94 6.24 -7.91
C SER A 318 -3.47 6.26 -7.73
N ARG A 319 -4.21 5.54 -8.60
CA ARG A 319 -5.66 5.37 -8.46
C ARG A 319 -5.99 4.60 -7.19
N GLU A 320 -5.30 3.50 -6.90
CA GLU A 320 -5.49 2.73 -5.67
C GLU A 320 -5.24 3.62 -4.45
N LEU A 321 -4.10 4.32 -4.39
CA LEU A 321 -3.80 5.25 -3.29
C LEU A 321 -4.87 6.32 -3.13
N ARG A 322 -5.29 6.96 -4.24
CA ARG A 322 -6.35 7.99 -4.21
C ARG A 322 -7.63 7.44 -3.63
N ASP A 323 -8.06 6.27 -4.08
CA ASP A 323 -9.32 5.68 -3.67
C ASP A 323 -9.28 5.31 -2.18
N LEU A 324 -8.13 4.83 -1.66
CA LEU A 324 -7.93 4.61 -0.22
C LEU A 324 -8.04 5.90 0.57
N VAL A 325 -7.40 6.98 0.11
CA VAL A 325 -7.46 8.25 0.83
C VAL A 325 -8.87 8.85 0.80
N ARG A 326 -9.60 8.72 -0.33
CA ARG A 326 -11.00 9.17 -0.44
C ARG A 326 -11.96 8.37 0.43
N ALA A 327 -11.74 7.07 0.57
CA ALA A 327 -12.53 6.19 1.42
C ALA A 327 -12.22 6.38 2.92
N GLY A 328 -11.09 7.01 3.26
CA GLY A 328 -10.61 7.12 4.64
C GLY A 328 -9.82 5.90 5.12
N ASP A 329 -9.52 4.94 4.23
CA ASP A 329 -8.70 3.75 4.51
C ASP A 329 -7.19 4.07 4.55
N MET A 330 -6.80 5.27 4.12
CA MET A 330 -5.46 5.82 4.22
C MET A 330 -5.55 7.28 4.65
N GLU A 331 -4.85 7.68 5.71
CA GLU A 331 -4.91 9.06 6.16
C GLU A 331 -4.19 10.00 5.19
N ALA A 332 -4.85 11.08 4.79
CA ALA A 332 -4.21 12.09 3.94
C ALA A 332 -2.97 12.72 4.61
N ASP A 333 -2.96 12.80 5.95
CA ASP A 333 -1.79 13.24 6.73
C ASP A 333 -0.61 12.28 6.61
N PHE A 334 -0.85 10.97 6.57
CA PHE A 334 0.21 9.99 6.35
C PHE A 334 0.87 10.22 4.98
N VAL A 335 0.08 10.37 3.90
CA VAL A 335 0.65 10.67 2.56
C VAL A 335 1.46 11.96 2.56
N ARG A 336 0.98 13.01 3.25
CA ARG A 336 1.73 14.27 3.41
C ARG A 336 3.06 14.07 4.15
N GLN A 337 3.09 13.24 5.18
CA GLN A 337 4.30 12.91 5.93
C GLN A 337 5.31 12.15 5.07
N GLU A 338 4.86 11.19 4.25
CA GLU A 338 5.73 10.46 3.33
C GLU A 338 6.33 11.35 2.23
N ILE A 339 5.56 12.34 1.74
CA ILE A 339 6.06 13.37 0.83
C ILE A 339 7.09 14.26 1.55
N ALA A 340 6.77 14.75 2.75
CA ALA A 340 7.65 15.61 3.53
C ALA A 340 8.97 14.92 3.92
N ALA A 341 8.92 13.61 4.17
CA ALA A 341 10.09 12.77 4.44
C ALA A 341 10.93 12.49 3.19
N GLY A 342 10.43 12.82 1.99
CA GLY A 342 11.12 12.60 0.72
C GLY A 342 11.04 11.16 0.20
N PHE A 343 10.19 10.31 0.77
CA PHE A 343 9.94 8.95 0.25
C PHE A 343 9.00 8.96 -0.95
N VAL A 344 8.09 9.95 -1.02
CA VAL A 344 7.14 10.12 -2.11
C VAL A 344 7.39 11.44 -2.82
N ARG A 345 7.30 11.46 -4.15
CA ARG A 345 7.46 12.68 -4.94
C ARG A 345 6.39 13.73 -4.58
N PRO A 346 6.75 15.02 -4.46
CA PRO A 346 5.80 16.10 -4.13
C PRO A 346 4.60 16.21 -5.08
N SER A 347 4.79 15.92 -6.36
CA SER A 347 3.75 15.96 -7.38
C SER A 347 2.62 14.95 -7.16
N MET A 348 2.84 13.92 -6.32
CA MET A 348 1.81 12.97 -5.91
C MET A 348 0.59 13.68 -5.30
N ALA A 349 0.80 14.74 -4.50
CA ALA A 349 -0.31 15.47 -3.89
C ALA A 349 -1.26 16.09 -4.94
N ARG A 350 -0.73 16.51 -6.10
CA ARG A 350 -1.52 17.00 -7.22
C ARG A 350 -2.13 15.85 -8.02
N GLU A 351 -1.37 14.79 -8.23
CA GLU A 351 -1.83 13.63 -9.00
C GLU A 351 -3.06 12.95 -8.40
N LEU A 352 -3.13 12.86 -7.06
CA LEU A 352 -4.29 12.29 -6.37
C LEU A 352 -5.58 13.10 -6.56
N THR A 353 -5.52 14.31 -7.12
CA THR A 353 -6.71 15.10 -7.48
C THR A 353 -7.26 14.77 -8.87
N LEU A 354 -6.51 14.00 -9.68
CA LEU A 354 -6.86 13.67 -11.06
C LEU A 354 -7.83 12.47 -11.15
N PRO A 355 -8.51 12.28 -12.30
CA PRO A 355 -9.41 11.14 -12.54
C PRO A 355 -8.67 9.79 -12.67
N LEU A 356 -7.38 9.76 -13.05
CA LEU A 356 -6.54 8.55 -13.09
C LEU A 356 -7.21 7.33 -13.77
N GLU A 357 -7.78 7.55 -14.95
CA GLU A 357 -8.46 6.51 -15.76
C GLU A 357 -7.50 5.80 -16.73
N GLY A 358 -6.26 6.24 -16.80
CA GLY A 358 -5.23 5.71 -17.69
C GLY A 358 -3.88 6.39 -17.44
N PRO A 359 -2.86 6.10 -18.27
CA PRO A 359 -1.55 6.72 -18.17
C PRO A 359 -1.64 8.25 -18.21
N LEU A 360 -0.78 8.92 -17.43
CA LEU A 360 -0.78 10.38 -17.39
C LEU A 360 -0.38 10.97 -18.77
N PRO A 361 -1.07 12.03 -19.24
CA PRO A 361 -0.67 12.72 -20.45
C PRO A 361 0.74 13.31 -20.35
N ALA A 362 1.47 13.38 -21.46
CA ALA A 362 2.85 13.88 -21.50
C ALA A 362 3.03 15.28 -20.87
N ASP A 363 2.07 16.20 -21.09
CA ASP A 363 2.08 17.52 -20.46
C ASP A 363 1.94 17.45 -18.93
N THR A 364 1.12 16.53 -18.43
CA THR A 364 0.95 16.32 -16.99
C THR A 364 2.23 15.76 -16.38
N ILE A 365 2.85 14.78 -17.03
CA ILE A 365 4.14 14.22 -16.62
C ILE A 365 5.19 15.34 -16.58
N ARG A 366 5.34 16.16 -17.64
CA ARG A 366 6.28 17.28 -17.66
C ARG A 366 6.04 18.26 -16.50
N ALA A 367 4.78 18.62 -16.26
CA ALA A 367 4.43 19.51 -15.15
C ALA A 367 4.75 18.91 -13.77
N HIS A 368 4.53 17.60 -13.58
CA HIS A 368 4.85 16.90 -12.34
C HIS A 368 6.35 16.82 -12.10
N LEU A 369 7.14 16.45 -13.13
CA LEU A 369 8.60 16.39 -13.03
C LEU A 369 9.20 17.77 -12.72
N GLU A 370 8.67 18.84 -13.32
CA GLU A 370 9.11 20.20 -13.03
C GLU A 370 8.75 20.64 -11.60
N LEU A 371 7.57 20.23 -11.09
CA LEU A 371 7.17 20.46 -9.71
C LEU A 371 8.13 19.75 -8.74
N ASP A 372 8.41 18.47 -8.98
CA ASP A 372 9.32 17.67 -8.15
C ASP A 372 10.73 18.27 -8.13
N ARG A 373 11.22 18.69 -9.31
CA ARG A 373 12.52 19.36 -9.45
C ARG A 373 12.58 20.67 -8.66
N LYS A 374 11.55 21.52 -8.77
CA LYS A 374 11.47 22.80 -8.04
C LYS A 374 11.40 22.59 -6.52
N ALA A 375 10.78 21.51 -6.07
CA ALA A 375 10.74 21.12 -4.67
C ALA A 375 12.06 20.49 -4.17
N GLY A 376 13.05 20.31 -5.05
CA GLY A 376 14.33 19.70 -4.70
C GLY A 376 14.24 18.20 -4.43
N TYR A 377 13.17 17.54 -4.87
CA TYR A 377 12.96 16.11 -4.67
C TYR A 377 14.06 15.29 -5.36
N ARG A 378 14.56 14.27 -4.67
CA ARG A 378 15.55 13.33 -5.16
C ARG A 378 15.05 11.91 -4.86
N SER A 379 14.69 11.16 -5.89
CA SER A 379 14.28 9.77 -5.75
C SER A 379 15.34 8.98 -4.99
N HIS A 380 14.91 8.19 -3.99
CA HIS A 380 15.77 7.30 -3.23
C HIS A 380 16.96 7.97 -2.52
N ALA A 381 16.85 9.26 -2.15
CA ALA A 381 17.92 9.99 -1.45
C ALA A 381 18.36 9.35 -0.11
N SER A 382 17.47 8.57 0.52
CA SER A 382 17.72 7.84 1.76
C SER A 382 18.37 6.47 1.56
N LEU A 383 18.46 5.95 0.33
CA LEU A 383 19.09 4.66 0.08
C LEU A 383 20.63 4.79 0.13
N PRO A 384 21.34 3.80 0.70
CA PRO A 384 22.81 3.81 0.70
C PRO A 384 23.38 3.91 -0.72
N ALA A 385 24.42 4.71 -0.91
CA ALA A 385 25.09 4.95 -2.20
C ALA A 385 25.62 3.66 -2.89
N THR A 386 25.70 2.54 -2.15
CA THR A 386 26.06 1.21 -2.66
C THR A 386 25.02 0.59 -3.60
N SER A 387 23.83 1.20 -3.74
CA SER A 387 22.81 0.88 -4.74
C SER A 387 23.04 1.56 -6.11
N GLY A 388 24.26 2.06 -6.36
CA GLY A 388 24.81 2.28 -7.70
C GLY A 388 23.97 3.15 -8.64
N PRO A 389 24.05 4.50 -8.54
CA PRO A 389 23.36 5.42 -9.46
C PRO A 389 23.82 5.32 -10.93
N ALA A 390 24.89 4.57 -11.23
CA ALA A 390 25.52 4.52 -12.55
C ALA A 390 24.80 3.63 -13.59
N ARG A 391 24.02 2.61 -13.19
CA ARG A 391 23.24 1.78 -14.14
C ARG A 391 21.79 2.21 -14.29
N LEU A 392 21.28 3.02 -13.36
CA LEU A 392 19.89 3.44 -13.26
C LEU A 392 19.54 4.66 -14.14
N ALA A 393 20.50 5.54 -14.44
CA ALA A 393 20.27 6.73 -15.27
C ALA A 393 20.03 6.42 -16.77
N GLY A 394 20.45 5.25 -17.26
CA GLY A 394 20.42 4.90 -18.67
C GLY A 394 19.03 4.51 -19.21
N ARG A 395 18.12 4.03 -18.35
CA ARG A 395 16.77 3.57 -18.77
C ARG A 395 15.75 4.70 -18.70
N ALA A 396 15.78 5.53 -17.65
CA ALA A 396 14.98 6.75 -17.55
C ALA A 396 15.27 7.71 -18.73
N ARG A 397 16.54 7.87 -19.14
CA ARG A 397 16.92 8.64 -20.34
C ARG A 397 16.34 8.04 -21.64
N ARG A 398 16.24 6.71 -21.75
CA ARG A 398 15.67 6.03 -22.94
C ARG A 398 14.16 6.16 -23.02
N ILE A 399 13.47 6.08 -21.88
CA ILE A 399 12.01 6.31 -21.79
C ILE A 399 11.69 7.77 -22.11
N LEU A 400 12.45 8.71 -21.55
CA LEU A 400 12.30 10.14 -21.85
C LEU A 400 12.59 10.44 -23.34
N LYS A 401 13.61 9.83 -23.95
CA LYS A 401 13.87 9.95 -25.41
C LYS A 401 12.73 9.41 -26.26
N ARG A 402 12.13 8.27 -25.88
CA ARG A 402 10.98 7.69 -26.60
C ARG A 402 9.71 8.52 -26.44
N LEU A 403 9.47 9.10 -25.26
CA LEU A 403 8.30 9.93 -24.98
C LEU A 403 8.42 11.36 -25.54
N LEU A 404 9.64 11.89 -25.70
CA LEU A 404 9.88 13.25 -26.21
C LEU A 404 10.07 13.31 -27.73
N GLY A 405 10.08 12.17 -28.45
CA GLY A 405 10.17 12.16 -29.92
C GLY A 405 11.45 12.78 -30.49
N THR A 406 12.49 12.96 -29.68
CA THR A 406 13.78 13.48 -30.14
C THR A 406 14.71 12.29 -30.43
N ALA A 407 14.95 12.06 -31.72
CA ALA A 407 15.91 11.08 -32.24
C ALA A 407 17.28 11.18 -31.52
#